data_AF-A0A1I7W5J2-F1
#
_entry.id   AF-A0A1I7W5J2-F1
#
_cell.length_a   1.000
_cell.length_b   1.000
_cell.length_c   1.000
_cell.angle_alpha   90.00
_cell.angle_beta   90.00
_cell.angle_gamma   90.00
#
_symmetry.space_group_name_H-M   'P 1'
#
loop_
_entity.id
_entity.type
_entity.pdbx_description
1 polymer ?
#
loop_
_entity_poly.entity_id
_entity_poly.type
_entity_poly.pdbx_seq_one_letter_code
_entity_poly.pdbx_strand_id
1 'polypeptide(L)'
;MAKKTIRKDQFTVWIREEKIGLLRENSLLWRVKHAKRMGEDPNRQISTAGHLVLVKTKIALSKLGPAILEVLFIENPLNELVAALKEVSNETVRGFLSDLRYLLVSESDAEISDIAFLLSHTSLLTAFSYRSQQKGTSDEEFEGLFPALSDIQIRLIDLNGSCPTKEIELVIKNLNVRLVRFHRYPGINVETFENTKILNSAVEFVVAQGVHPGVENSGMRFLKHLKNVFPAMKNIYWDWSMMMPTLTCVNDEVLACLNELLQLYKEMEMNLLAILFFMSSEGSEEIMEEIWKHLRTFNLPNAQMRKVLRDDKPNYCPPYMFFIAGTSEKIRRLEKIVCEERIVEPDLRHFLYIQNRSINIYKNDNIYEFMGFDHEMMTE
;
A
#
# COMPACT_ATOMS: atom_id res chain seq x y z
N MET A 1 -11.06 12.41 -44.72
CA MET A 1 -11.15 11.93 -43.33
C MET A 1 -10.78 13.08 -42.41
N ALA A 2 -11.75 13.68 -41.72
CA ALA A 2 -11.49 14.80 -40.83
C ALA A 2 -10.74 14.31 -39.58
N LYS A 3 -9.64 14.97 -39.23
CA LYS A 3 -8.99 14.81 -37.91
C LYS A 3 -10.03 15.18 -36.85
N LYS A 4 -10.59 14.18 -36.16
CA LYS A 4 -11.40 14.38 -34.95
C LYS A 4 -10.56 15.21 -34.00
N THR A 5 -10.97 16.45 -33.77
CA THR A 5 -10.29 17.37 -32.86
C THR A 5 -10.74 16.99 -31.45
N ILE A 6 -9.88 16.30 -30.70
CA ILE A 6 -10.12 15.93 -29.29
C ILE A 6 -10.34 17.23 -28.51
N ARG A 7 -11.50 17.41 -27.87
CA ARG A 7 -11.78 18.57 -27.02
C ARG A 7 -11.06 18.39 -25.70
N LYS A 8 -9.87 19.01 -25.59
CA LYS A 8 -9.05 19.01 -24.37
C LYS A 8 -9.60 19.90 -23.22
N ASP A 9 -10.78 20.49 -23.38
CA ASP A 9 -11.37 21.40 -22.37
C ASP A 9 -12.27 20.70 -21.34
N GLN A 10 -12.51 19.39 -21.50
CA GLN A 10 -13.35 18.60 -20.60
C GLN A 10 -12.71 17.25 -20.24
N PHE A 11 -12.64 16.97 -18.95
CA PHE A 11 -12.29 15.64 -18.43
C PHE A 11 -13.50 14.73 -18.53
N THR A 12 -13.27 13.51 -19.01
CA THR A 12 -14.24 12.42 -18.83
C THR A 12 -13.97 11.77 -17.48
N VAL A 13 -14.93 11.87 -16.58
CA VAL A 13 -14.80 11.37 -15.21
C VAL A 13 -15.95 10.43 -14.90
N TRP A 14 -15.65 9.24 -14.40
CA TRP A 14 -16.66 8.41 -13.76
C TRP A 14 -16.75 8.77 -12.28
N ILE A 15 -17.98 8.91 -11.78
CA ILE A 15 -18.26 9.20 -10.37
C ILE A 15 -19.12 8.07 -9.81
N ARG A 16 -18.71 7.55 -8.65
CA ARG A 16 -19.48 6.54 -7.92
C ARG A 16 -20.82 7.10 -7.45
N GLU A 17 -21.91 6.32 -7.59
CA GLU A 17 -23.21 6.70 -7.01
C GLU A 17 -23.10 6.78 -5.48
N GLU A 18 -23.53 7.90 -4.90
CA GLU A 18 -23.60 8.06 -3.46
C GLU A 18 -24.63 7.09 -2.87
N LYS A 19 -24.21 6.22 -1.95
CA LYS A 19 -25.15 5.60 -1.03
C LYS A 19 -25.69 6.71 -0.12
N ILE A 20 -26.99 6.97 -0.19
CA ILE A 20 -27.69 8.03 0.55
C ILE A 20 -27.27 8.01 2.02
N GLY A 21 -26.49 9.02 2.43
CA GLY A 21 -26.14 9.32 3.83
C GLY A 21 -24.63 9.23 4.15
N LEU A 22 -24.05 10.37 4.56
CA LEU A 22 -22.65 10.64 4.99
C LEU A 22 -21.63 10.73 3.82
N LEU A 23 -20.75 11.73 3.63
CA LEU A 23 -20.16 12.80 4.46
C LEU A 23 -19.56 13.90 3.54
N ARG A 24 -19.34 15.10 4.13
CA ARG A 24 -18.61 16.29 3.62
C ARG A 24 -17.53 16.01 2.54
N GLU A 25 -17.49 16.87 1.51
CA GLU A 25 -16.56 16.93 0.36
C GLU A 25 -15.05 17.11 0.68
N ASN A 26 -14.55 16.59 1.81
CA ASN A 26 -13.20 16.94 2.29
C ASN A 26 -12.12 15.89 1.97
N SER A 27 -12.46 14.77 1.33
CA SER A 27 -11.47 13.78 0.89
C SER A 27 -11.90 13.08 -0.40
N LEU A 28 -11.42 13.58 -1.53
CA LEU A 28 -11.64 12.96 -2.85
C LEU A 28 -10.59 11.88 -3.10
N LEU A 29 -11.04 10.72 -3.55
CA LEU A 29 -10.18 9.68 -4.12
C LEU A 29 -10.25 9.78 -5.64
N TRP A 30 -9.13 10.15 -6.26
CA TRP A 30 -8.97 10.11 -7.70
C TRP A 30 -8.27 8.84 -8.13
N ARG A 31 -8.82 8.18 -9.15
CA ARG A 31 -8.16 7.09 -9.88
C ARG A 31 -7.85 7.52 -11.29
N VAL A 32 -6.65 7.24 -11.75
CA VAL A 32 -6.24 7.37 -13.13
C VAL A 32 -5.99 5.97 -13.66
N LYS A 33 -6.88 5.49 -14.53
CA LYS A 33 -6.83 4.14 -15.10
C LYS A 33 -7.56 4.07 -16.43
N HIS A 34 -7.29 3.02 -17.21
CA HIS A 34 -7.96 2.81 -18.50
C HIS A 34 -9.48 2.65 -18.33
N ALA A 35 -10.27 3.24 -19.25
CA ALA A 35 -11.73 3.28 -19.13
C ALA A 35 -12.44 1.92 -19.15
N LYS A 36 -11.85 0.93 -19.82
CA LYS A 36 -12.32 -0.48 -19.77
C LYS A 36 -12.35 -1.07 -18.35
N ARG A 37 -11.70 -0.43 -17.37
CA ARG A 37 -11.64 -0.87 -15.96
C ARG A 37 -12.44 0.03 -15.02
N MET A 38 -13.37 0.80 -15.56
CA MET A 38 -14.23 1.69 -14.78
C MET A 38 -14.96 0.95 -13.65
N GLY A 39 -14.99 1.53 -12.46
CA GLY A 39 -15.61 0.93 -11.26
C GLY A 39 -14.82 -0.20 -10.58
N GLU A 40 -13.74 -0.70 -11.20
CA GLU A 40 -12.80 -1.66 -10.60
C GLU A 40 -11.90 -0.99 -9.54
N ASP A 41 -11.77 -1.58 -8.36
CA ASP A 41 -10.79 -1.14 -7.37
C ASP A 41 -9.36 -1.65 -7.70
N PRO A 42 -8.31 -1.25 -6.96
CA PRO A 42 -6.95 -1.77 -7.16
C PRO A 42 -6.83 -3.30 -7.07
N ASN A 43 -7.76 -3.97 -6.39
CA ASN A 43 -7.82 -5.42 -6.24
C ASN A 43 -8.69 -6.08 -7.32
N ARG A 44 -9.05 -5.34 -8.38
CA ARG A 44 -9.89 -5.78 -9.51
C ARG A 44 -11.29 -6.21 -9.11
N GLN A 45 -11.80 -5.71 -7.99
CA GLN A 45 -13.18 -5.92 -7.57
C GLN A 45 -14.06 -4.82 -8.15
N ILE A 46 -15.15 -5.20 -8.83
CA ILE A 46 -16.15 -4.24 -9.32
C ILE A 46 -16.96 -3.77 -8.13
N SER A 47 -16.72 -2.53 -7.72
CA SER A 47 -17.13 -2.09 -6.38
C SER A 47 -18.53 -1.49 -6.33
N THR A 48 -19.06 -0.88 -7.40
CA THR A 48 -20.34 -0.14 -7.34
C THR A 48 -20.87 0.34 -8.69
N ALA A 49 -22.16 0.72 -8.71
CA ALA A 49 -22.76 1.58 -9.72
C ALA A 49 -22.19 3.02 -9.69
N GLY A 50 -22.30 3.73 -10.81
CA GLY A 50 -21.80 5.09 -10.98
C GLY A 50 -22.12 5.62 -12.37
N HIS A 51 -21.75 6.87 -12.62
CA HIS A 51 -22.10 7.58 -13.85
C HIS A 51 -20.89 8.29 -14.45
N LEU A 52 -20.85 8.30 -15.79
CA LEU A 52 -19.91 9.13 -16.53
C LEU A 52 -20.42 10.57 -16.61
N VAL A 53 -19.53 11.51 -16.30
CA VAL A 53 -19.79 12.95 -16.40
C VAL A 53 -18.65 13.64 -17.14
N LEU A 54 -19.00 14.69 -17.87
CA LEU A 54 -18.03 15.59 -18.49
C LEU A 54 -17.82 16.80 -17.57
N VAL A 55 -16.60 16.98 -17.08
CA VAL A 55 -16.25 18.08 -16.17
C VAL A 55 -15.28 19.00 -16.89
N LYS A 56 -15.58 20.30 -16.95
CA LYS A 56 -14.63 21.28 -17.53
C LYS A 56 -13.29 21.20 -16.80
N THR A 57 -12.20 21.13 -17.53
CA THR A 57 -10.82 21.02 -16.99
C THR A 57 -10.57 22.07 -15.90
N LYS A 58 -10.94 23.33 -16.16
CA LYS A 58 -10.80 24.42 -15.17
C LYS A 58 -11.56 24.16 -13.87
N ILE A 59 -12.73 23.54 -13.93
CA ILE A 59 -13.53 23.20 -12.73
C ILE A 59 -12.87 22.06 -11.97
N ALA A 60 -12.48 20.99 -12.67
CA ALA A 60 -11.81 19.85 -12.07
C ALA A 60 -10.54 20.27 -11.32
N LEU A 61 -9.67 21.05 -11.98
CA LEU A 61 -8.40 21.48 -11.40
C LEU A 61 -8.55 22.49 -10.25
N SER A 62 -9.65 23.25 -10.18
CA SER A 62 -9.84 24.26 -9.12
C SER A 62 -10.69 23.80 -7.94
N LYS A 63 -11.53 22.79 -8.11
CA LYS A 63 -12.50 22.36 -7.08
C LYS A 63 -12.42 20.90 -6.70
N LEU A 64 -11.83 20.05 -7.54
CA LEU A 64 -11.88 18.60 -7.36
C LEU A 64 -10.48 18.03 -7.06
N GLY A 65 -9.68 18.72 -6.25
CA GLY A 65 -8.35 18.27 -5.85
C GLY A 65 -8.38 16.95 -5.06
N PRO A 66 -7.49 15.98 -5.36
CA PRO A 66 -7.46 14.70 -4.64
C PRO A 66 -6.86 14.81 -3.25
N ALA A 67 -7.46 14.10 -2.28
CA ALA A 67 -6.77 13.71 -1.04
C ALA A 67 -6.01 12.40 -1.22
N ILE A 68 -6.48 11.55 -2.13
CA ILE A 68 -5.82 10.32 -2.57
C ILE A 68 -5.78 10.30 -4.09
N LEU A 69 -4.60 9.98 -4.64
CA LEU A 69 -4.43 9.74 -6.07
C LEU A 69 -3.91 8.32 -6.26
N GLU A 70 -4.65 7.51 -7.02
CA GLU A 70 -4.30 6.15 -7.40
C GLU A 70 -4.09 6.11 -8.92
N VAL A 71 -2.86 5.83 -9.37
CA VAL A 71 -2.55 5.54 -10.77
C VAL A 71 -2.50 4.02 -10.91
N LEU A 72 -3.47 3.46 -11.61
CA LEU A 72 -3.73 2.03 -11.60
C LEU A 72 -3.74 1.45 -13.01
N PHE A 73 -3.12 0.27 -13.14
CA PHE A 73 -3.11 -0.55 -14.35
C PHE A 73 -2.38 0.09 -15.54
N ILE A 74 -1.96 -0.75 -16.48
CA ILE A 74 -1.36 -0.31 -17.75
C ILE A 74 -2.39 0.45 -18.60
N GLU A 75 -1.90 1.24 -19.56
CA GLU A 75 -2.70 2.05 -20.47
C GLU A 75 -3.56 3.10 -19.72
N ASN A 76 -3.11 3.52 -18.53
CA ASN A 76 -3.78 4.58 -17.79
C ASN A 76 -3.48 5.96 -18.44
N PRO A 77 -4.43 6.91 -18.41
CA PRO A 77 -4.25 8.21 -19.06
C PRO A 77 -3.49 9.23 -18.19
N LEU A 78 -2.46 8.80 -17.42
CA LEU A 78 -1.74 9.73 -16.55
C LEU A 78 -0.99 10.81 -17.35
N ASN A 79 -0.36 10.42 -18.45
CA ASN A 79 0.33 11.34 -19.36
C ASN A 79 -0.61 12.46 -19.85
N GLU A 80 -1.88 12.15 -20.13
CA GLU A 80 -2.90 13.12 -20.52
C GLU A 80 -3.24 14.09 -19.39
N LEU A 81 -3.42 13.56 -18.17
CA LEU A 81 -3.66 14.40 -16.99
C LEU A 81 -2.48 15.33 -16.72
N VAL A 82 -1.26 14.80 -16.75
CA VAL A 82 -0.04 15.58 -16.49
C VAL A 82 0.18 16.61 -17.59
N ALA A 83 -0.06 16.27 -18.87
CA ALA A 83 -0.04 17.26 -19.95
C ALA A 83 -1.03 18.40 -19.66
N ALA A 84 -2.25 18.10 -19.22
CA ALA A 84 -3.23 19.13 -18.87
C ALA A 84 -2.81 20.01 -17.69
N LEU A 85 -2.14 19.42 -16.69
CA LEU A 85 -1.57 20.15 -15.56
C LEU A 85 -0.40 21.06 -16.00
N LYS A 86 0.41 20.63 -16.96
CA LYS A 86 1.53 21.42 -17.52
C LYS A 86 1.05 22.63 -18.34
N GLU A 87 -0.19 22.61 -18.85
CA GLU A 87 -0.80 23.74 -19.59
C GLU A 87 -1.40 24.82 -18.68
N VAL A 88 -1.49 24.60 -17.36
CA VAL A 88 -1.98 25.59 -16.39
C VAL A 88 -0.84 26.14 -15.53
N SER A 89 -1.11 27.19 -14.75
CA SER A 89 -0.09 27.79 -13.89
C SER A 89 0.32 26.85 -12.75
N ASN A 90 1.58 26.94 -12.30
CA ASN A 90 2.08 26.15 -11.17
C ASN A 90 1.25 26.35 -9.90
N GLU A 91 0.69 27.54 -9.66
CA GLU A 91 -0.21 27.78 -8.54
C GLU A 91 -1.50 26.97 -8.66
N THR A 92 -2.02 26.80 -9.88
CA THR A 92 -3.21 25.97 -10.12
C THR A 92 -2.90 24.50 -9.86
N VAL A 93 -1.76 24.00 -10.32
CA VAL A 93 -1.31 22.62 -10.06
C VAL A 93 -1.12 22.38 -8.56
N ARG A 94 -0.43 23.30 -7.86
CA ARG A 94 -0.25 23.22 -6.40
C ARG A 94 -1.57 23.30 -5.65
N GLY A 95 -2.51 24.11 -6.14
CA GLY A 95 -3.87 24.18 -5.61
C GLY A 95 -4.61 22.85 -5.75
N PHE A 96 -4.54 22.23 -6.94
CA PHE A 96 -5.13 20.92 -7.21
C PHE A 96 -4.57 19.83 -6.29
N LEU A 97 -3.24 19.81 -6.07
CA LEU A 97 -2.55 18.79 -5.25
C LEU A 97 -2.40 19.17 -3.77
N SER A 98 -3.00 20.29 -3.34
CA SER A 98 -2.78 20.85 -1.99
C SER A 98 -3.22 19.91 -0.87
N ASP A 99 -4.28 19.13 -1.11
CA ASP A 99 -4.83 18.18 -0.16
C ASP A 99 -4.34 16.75 -0.33
N LEU A 100 -3.49 16.48 -1.33
CA LEU A 100 -2.98 15.14 -1.60
C LEU A 100 -2.20 14.64 -0.38
N ARG A 101 -2.61 13.52 0.21
CA ARG A 101 -1.92 12.86 1.34
C ARG A 101 -1.37 11.49 0.98
N TYR A 102 -1.95 10.83 -0.03
CA TYR A 102 -1.52 9.51 -0.47
C TYR A 102 -1.48 9.41 -1.98
N LEU A 103 -0.33 8.99 -2.50
CA LEU A 103 -0.13 8.64 -3.91
C LEU A 103 0.22 7.15 -4.00
N LEU A 104 -0.59 6.42 -4.76
CA LEU A 104 -0.36 5.03 -5.14
C LEU A 104 -0.14 4.96 -6.64
N VAL A 105 0.96 4.34 -7.06
CA VAL A 105 1.19 3.92 -8.44
C VAL A 105 1.29 2.41 -8.43
N SER A 106 0.37 1.72 -9.10
CA SER A 106 0.27 0.25 -9.02
C SER A 106 -0.10 -0.37 -10.35
N GLU A 107 0.68 -1.37 -10.77
CA GLU A 107 0.48 -2.09 -12.04
C GLU A 107 0.44 -1.17 -13.27
N SER A 108 1.06 0.00 -13.16
CA SER A 108 0.98 1.11 -14.12
C SER A 108 2.22 1.16 -15.01
N ASP A 109 2.03 1.66 -16.23
CA ASP A 109 3.05 2.02 -17.21
C ASP A 109 3.37 3.54 -17.22
N ALA A 110 2.93 4.27 -16.19
CA ALA A 110 3.23 5.68 -16.02
C ALA A 110 4.74 5.97 -16.03
N GLU A 111 5.15 7.00 -16.77
CA GLU A 111 6.53 7.44 -16.77
C GLU A 111 6.94 8.01 -15.41
N ILE A 112 8.16 7.69 -14.96
CA ILE A 112 8.74 8.26 -13.74
C ILE A 112 8.74 9.80 -13.78
N SER A 113 8.95 10.39 -14.95
CA SER A 113 8.95 11.84 -15.19
C SER A 113 7.61 12.49 -14.79
N ASP A 114 6.49 11.84 -15.09
CA ASP A 114 5.14 12.31 -14.79
C ASP A 114 4.81 12.13 -13.29
N ILE A 115 5.27 11.05 -12.67
CA ILE A 115 5.17 10.85 -11.22
C ILE A 115 6.00 11.92 -10.48
N ALA A 116 7.24 12.16 -10.90
CA ALA A 116 8.12 13.19 -10.35
C ALA A 116 7.52 14.60 -10.52
N PHE A 117 6.84 14.86 -11.64
CA PHE A 117 6.10 16.11 -11.84
C PHE A 117 5.00 16.29 -10.78
N LEU A 118 4.18 15.27 -10.51
CA LEU A 118 3.14 15.35 -9.48
C LEU A 118 3.74 15.57 -8.08
N LEU A 119 4.80 14.84 -7.76
CA LEU A 119 5.50 14.94 -6.49
C LEU A 119 6.09 16.34 -6.27
N SER A 120 6.79 16.89 -7.25
CA SER A 120 7.41 18.23 -7.16
C SER A 120 6.41 19.39 -6.97
N HIS A 121 5.12 19.15 -7.22
CA HIS A 121 4.04 20.12 -7.00
C HIS A 121 3.18 19.80 -5.76
N THR A 122 3.47 18.72 -5.05
CA THR A 122 2.77 18.32 -3.83
C THR A 122 3.47 18.89 -2.60
N SER A 123 2.74 19.62 -1.76
CA SER A 123 3.32 20.24 -0.56
C SER A 123 3.35 19.32 0.67
N LEU A 124 2.48 18.31 0.73
CA LEU A 124 2.32 17.46 1.91
C LEU A 124 1.91 16.02 1.57
N LEU A 125 2.84 15.18 1.11
CA LEU A 125 2.56 13.76 0.91
C LEU A 125 2.86 12.95 2.19
N THR A 126 1.85 12.34 2.79
CA THR A 126 2.04 11.52 4.00
C THR A 126 2.49 10.10 3.66
N ALA A 127 1.91 9.53 2.59
CA ALA A 127 2.15 8.16 2.17
C ALA A 127 2.46 8.11 0.67
N PHE A 128 3.45 7.29 0.30
CA PHE A 128 3.80 7.04 -1.09
C PHE A 128 3.96 5.55 -1.33
N SER A 129 3.40 5.05 -2.43
CA SER A 129 3.53 3.65 -2.82
C SER A 129 3.77 3.56 -4.32
N TYR A 130 4.85 2.89 -4.70
CA TYR A 130 5.16 2.56 -6.07
C TYR A 130 5.26 1.05 -6.20
N ARG A 131 4.41 0.45 -7.04
CA ARG A 131 4.31 -1.00 -7.24
C ARG A 131 4.32 -1.30 -8.73
N SER A 132 5.51 -1.45 -9.31
CA SER A 132 5.65 -1.89 -10.70
C SER A 132 5.52 -3.42 -10.78
N GLN A 133 4.71 -3.92 -11.73
CA GLN A 133 4.58 -5.35 -12.01
C GLN A 133 5.78 -5.90 -12.82
N GLN A 134 5.68 -7.17 -13.23
CA GLN A 134 6.61 -8.12 -13.87
C GLN A 134 7.96 -7.67 -14.48
N LYS A 135 8.11 -6.42 -14.94
CA LYS A 135 9.37 -5.90 -15.48
C LYS A 135 10.18 -5.07 -14.48
N GLY A 136 9.59 -4.67 -13.34
CA GLY A 136 10.22 -3.74 -12.40
C GLY A 136 10.40 -2.35 -13.01
N THR A 137 11.30 -1.55 -12.43
CA THR A 137 11.86 -0.33 -13.04
C THR A 137 13.38 -0.41 -12.89
N SER A 138 14.13 0.25 -13.77
CA SER A 138 15.59 0.24 -13.62
C SER A 138 16.03 1.05 -12.40
N ASP A 139 17.21 0.74 -11.87
CA ASP A 139 17.81 1.52 -10.77
C ASP A 139 18.00 3.00 -11.20
N GLU A 140 18.36 3.26 -12.47
CA GLU A 140 18.52 4.63 -13.02
C GLU A 140 17.19 5.37 -13.15
N GLU A 141 16.13 4.69 -13.59
CA GLU A 141 14.78 5.27 -13.67
C GLU A 141 14.29 5.66 -12.27
N PHE A 142 14.43 4.77 -11.29
CA PHE A 142 14.03 5.05 -9.91
C PHE A 142 14.87 6.15 -9.27
N GLU A 143 16.18 6.21 -9.56
CA GLU A 143 17.04 7.34 -9.15
C GLU A 143 16.50 8.68 -9.65
N GLY A 144 15.91 8.73 -10.84
CA GLY A 144 15.25 9.93 -11.38
C GLY A 144 14.03 10.41 -10.58
N LEU A 145 13.35 9.51 -9.88
CA LEU A 145 12.21 9.84 -9.01
C LEU A 145 12.65 10.45 -7.67
N PHE A 146 13.83 10.03 -7.19
CA PHE A 146 14.26 10.27 -5.82
C PHE A 146 14.37 11.74 -5.42
N PRO A 147 14.89 12.67 -6.25
CA PRO A 147 14.92 14.10 -5.90
C PRO A 147 13.54 14.66 -5.53
N ALA A 148 12.51 14.30 -6.30
CA ALA A 148 11.15 14.73 -6.01
C ALA A 148 10.59 14.10 -4.73
N LEU A 149 10.97 12.85 -4.41
CA LEU A 149 10.58 12.20 -3.16
C LEU A 149 11.31 12.79 -1.94
N SER A 150 12.60 13.09 -2.06
CA SER A 150 13.43 13.60 -0.96
C SER A 150 13.05 15.01 -0.52
N ASP A 151 12.52 15.81 -1.44
CA ASP A 151 12.06 17.17 -1.13
C ASP A 151 10.72 17.18 -0.36
N ILE A 152 10.03 16.04 -0.30
CA ILE A 152 8.72 15.91 0.34
C ILE A 152 8.86 15.19 1.69
N GLN A 153 8.11 15.65 2.69
CA GLN A 153 8.06 15.01 4.01
C GLN A 153 7.17 13.74 4.03
N ILE A 154 7.67 12.66 3.42
CA ILE A 154 6.99 11.35 3.40
C ILE A 154 7.15 10.66 4.75
N ARG A 155 6.05 10.12 5.30
CA ARG A 155 6.04 9.39 6.57
C ARG A 155 5.90 7.88 6.40
N LEU A 156 5.15 7.46 5.39
CA LEU A 156 4.83 6.06 5.11
C LEU A 156 5.29 5.74 3.69
N ILE A 157 6.02 4.65 3.53
CA ILE A 157 6.46 4.20 2.21
C ILE A 157 6.19 2.71 2.01
N ASP A 158 5.87 2.36 0.78
CA ASP A 158 5.74 0.99 0.32
C ASP A 158 6.89 0.67 -0.62
N LEU A 159 7.61 -0.41 -0.32
CA LEU A 159 8.73 -0.96 -1.07
C LEU A 159 8.34 -2.36 -1.51
N ASN A 160 8.27 -2.61 -2.81
CA ASN A 160 7.90 -3.91 -3.33
C ASN A 160 9.06 -4.61 -4.05
N GLY A 161 10.25 -4.00 -4.09
CA GLY A 161 11.44 -4.55 -4.75
C GLY A 161 11.39 -4.41 -6.28
N SER A 162 10.51 -3.57 -6.82
CA SER A 162 10.49 -3.25 -8.25
C SER A 162 11.83 -2.70 -8.73
N CYS A 163 12.59 -2.10 -7.83
CA CYS A 163 13.96 -1.64 -8.00
C CYS A 163 14.93 -2.51 -7.17
N PRO A 164 15.85 -3.27 -7.79
CA PRO A 164 16.66 -4.27 -7.09
C PRO A 164 17.54 -3.74 -5.96
N THR A 165 18.10 -2.52 -6.11
CA THR A 165 19.02 -1.94 -5.11
C THR A 165 18.59 -0.57 -4.62
N LYS A 166 18.15 0.32 -5.51
CA LYS A 166 17.98 1.74 -5.17
C LYS A 166 16.78 2.05 -4.30
N GLU A 167 15.75 1.21 -4.29
CA GLU A 167 14.65 1.34 -3.32
C GLU A 167 15.19 1.33 -1.88
N ILE A 168 16.02 0.33 -1.53
CA ILE A 168 16.62 0.26 -0.19
C ILE A 168 17.67 1.35 0.01
N GLU A 169 18.60 1.50 -0.94
CA GLU A 169 19.73 2.44 -0.79
C GLU A 169 19.34 3.91 -0.73
N LEU A 170 18.26 4.30 -1.40
CA LEU A 170 17.80 5.69 -1.43
C LEU A 170 16.75 5.94 -0.36
N VAL A 171 15.72 5.10 -0.27
CA VAL A 171 14.60 5.34 0.64
C VAL A 171 15.01 5.12 2.09
N ILE A 172 15.54 3.94 2.42
CA ILE A 172 15.85 3.60 3.82
C ILE A 172 16.99 4.46 4.35
N LYS A 173 17.96 4.80 3.51
CA LYS A 173 19.11 5.60 3.91
C LYS A 173 18.82 7.08 4.11
N ASN A 174 17.96 7.66 3.27
CA ASN A 174 17.88 9.13 3.15
C ASN A 174 16.51 9.69 3.56
N LEU A 175 15.44 8.87 3.59
CA LEU A 175 14.12 9.36 3.97
C LEU A 175 13.84 9.10 5.46
N ASN A 176 13.30 10.11 6.13
CA ASN A 176 12.87 10.06 7.52
C ASN A 176 11.46 9.46 7.65
N VAL A 177 11.30 8.23 7.18
CA VAL A 177 10.01 7.51 7.19
C VAL A 177 9.76 6.86 8.56
N ARG A 178 8.52 6.93 9.03
CA ARG A 178 8.09 6.29 10.29
C ARG A 178 7.56 4.88 10.10
N LEU A 179 7.13 4.54 8.89
CA LEU A 179 6.63 3.22 8.57
C LEU A 179 7.10 2.80 7.18
N VAL A 180 7.59 1.57 7.11
CA VAL A 180 7.99 0.92 5.87
C VAL A 180 7.17 -0.35 5.70
N ARG A 181 6.53 -0.46 4.53
CA ARG A 181 5.88 -1.68 4.08
C ARG A 181 6.74 -2.36 3.04
N PHE A 182 6.99 -3.64 3.23
CA PHE A 182 7.68 -4.53 2.31
C PHE A 182 6.63 -5.40 1.62
N HIS A 183 6.19 -4.97 0.44
CA HIS A 183 5.07 -5.58 -0.27
C HIS A 183 5.45 -6.83 -1.06
N ARG A 184 4.42 -7.65 -1.31
CA ARG A 184 4.50 -8.87 -2.09
C ARG A 184 4.67 -8.53 -3.57
N TYR A 185 5.75 -9.00 -4.16
CA TYR A 185 6.07 -8.94 -5.59
C TYR A 185 6.71 -7.63 -6.14
N PRO A 186 7.92 -7.75 -6.74
CA PRO A 186 8.78 -8.94 -6.74
C PRO A 186 9.28 -9.33 -5.33
N GLY A 187 9.12 -8.46 -4.34
CA GLY A 187 9.64 -8.61 -2.99
C GLY A 187 11.05 -8.05 -2.88
N ILE A 188 11.45 -7.60 -1.70
CA ILE A 188 12.77 -7.00 -1.48
C ILE A 188 13.90 -8.00 -1.59
N ASN A 189 15.04 -7.56 -2.14
CA ASN A 189 16.28 -8.31 -2.10
C ASN A 189 16.86 -8.28 -0.67
N VAL A 190 16.85 -9.44 -0.01
CA VAL A 190 17.33 -9.58 1.37
C VAL A 190 18.84 -9.33 1.46
N GLU A 191 19.64 -9.70 0.46
CA GLU A 191 21.08 -9.46 0.48
C GLU A 191 21.41 -7.96 0.48
N THR A 192 20.68 -7.17 -0.32
CA THR A 192 20.80 -5.70 -0.30
C THR A 192 20.40 -5.14 1.08
N PHE A 193 19.30 -5.66 1.66
CA PHE A 193 18.84 -5.26 2.98
C PHE A 193 19.87 -5.55 4.08
N GLU A 194 20.45 -6.76 4.11
CA GLU A 194 21.48 -7.15 5.09
C GLU A 194 22.75 -6.30 4.98
N ASN A 195 23.14 -5.95 3.76
CA ASN A 195 24.32 -5.13 3.51
C ASN A 195 24.08 -3.63 3.80
N THR A 196 22.86 -3.24 4.17
CA THR A 196 22.54 -1.86 4.55
C THR A 196 23.18 -1.54 5.89
N LYS A 197 24.35 -0.88 5.86
CA LYS A 197 25.12 -0.48 7.06
C LYS A 197 24.52 0.69 7.83
N ILE A 198 23.43 1.28 7.34
CA ILE A 198 22.88 2.53 7.85
C ILE A 198 21.65 2.24 8.68
N LEU A 199 21.64 2.81 9.88
CA LEU A 199 20.53 2.72 10.81
C LEU A 199 19.49 3.79 10.44
N ASN A 200 18.24 3.39 10.23
CA ASN A 200 17.12 4.31 10.14
C ASN A 200 16.31 4.27 11.45
N SER A 201 16.69 5.14 12.38
CA SER A 201 16.05 5.26 13.70
C SER A 201 14.67 5.93 13.68
N ALA A 202 14.17 6.33 12.51
CA ALA A 202 12.84 6.92 12.39
C ALA A 202 11.74 5.88 12.24
N VAL A 203 12.09 4.70 11.71
CA VAL A 203 11.13 3.63 11.43
C VAL A 203 10.64 3.02 12.75
N GLU A 204 9.36 3.22 13.03
CA GLU A 204 8.68 2.70 14.22
C GLU A 204 7.73 1.54 13.88
N PHE A 205 7.36 1.37 12.61
CA PHE A 205 6.46 0.31 12.16
C PHE A 205 6.98 -0.35 10.88
N VAL A 206 7.27 -1.65 10.97
CA VAL A 206 7.58 -2.49 9.83
C VAL A 206 6.38 -3.35 9.48
N VAL A 207 6.00 -3.37 8.20
CA VAL A 207 5.00 -4.29 7.65
C VAL A 207 5.72 -5.18 6.65
N ALA A 208 5.84 -6.47 6.96
CA ALA A 208 6.58 -7.45 6.18
C ALA A 208 5.60 -8.41 5.47
N GLN A 209 5.47 -8.30 4.14
CA GLN A 209 4.48 -9.06 3.34
C GLN A 209 5.06 -9.80 2.13
N GLY A 210 6.35 -9.63 1.84
CA GLY A 210 7.05 -10.43 0.85
C GLY A 210 8.53 -10.10 0.75
N VAL A 211 9.30 -11.14 0.42
CA VAL A 211 10.73 -11.06 0.04
C VAL A 211 10.90 -11.59 -1.38
N HIS A 212 11.99 -11.19 -2.03
CA HIS A 212 12.30 -11.66 -3.38
C HIS A 212 12.43 -13.18 -3.40
N PRO A 213 11.77 -13.89 -4.34
CA PRO A 213 11.88 -15.34 -4.43
C PRO A 213 13.29 -15.77 -4.84
N GLY A 214 13.65 -17.02 -4.53
CA GLY A 214 14.91 -17.62 -4.96
C GLY A 214 16.10 -17.47 -4.00
N VAL A 215 15.89 -16.81 -2.85
CA VAL A 215 16.90 -16.74 -1.77
C VAL A 215 16.49 -17.65 -0.61
N GLU A 216 17.36 -18.61 -0.28
CA GLU A 216 17.16 -19.54 0.83
C GLU A 216 17.10 -18.80 2.18
N ASN A 217 16.15 -19.19 3.03
CA ASN A 217 15.94 -18.64 4.37
C ASN A 217 15.78 -17.11 4.40
N SER A 218 15.31 -16.51 3.31
CA SER A 218 15.19 -15.06 3.11
C SER A 218 14.37 -14.38 4.21
N GLY A 219 13.22 -14.94 4.60
CA GLY A 219 12.40 -14.41 5.69
C GLY A 219 13.13 -14.35 7.03
N MET A 220 13.81 -15.43 7.41
CA MET A 220 14.59 -15.51 8.65
C MET A 220 15.79 -14.55 8.64
N ARG A 221 16.50 -14.49 7.51
CA ARG A 221 17.62 -13.58 7.27
C ARG A 221 17.20 -12.12 7.42
N PHE A 222 16.08 -11.75 6.79
CA PHE A 222 15.47 -10.43 6.91
C PHE A 222 15.11 -10.11 8.37
N LEU A 223 14.42 -11.02 9.06
CA LEU A 223 13.99 -10.86 10.45
C LEU A 223 15.18 -10.56 11.39
N LYS A 224 16.27 -11.33 11.28
CA LYS A 224 17.47 -11.16 12.12
C LYS A 224 18.17 -9.81 11.93
N HIS A 225 18.00 -9.17 10.78
CA HIS A 225 18.62 -7.87 10.48
C HIS A 225 17.71 -6.68 10.79
N LEU A 226 16.42 -6.89 11.05
CA LEU A 226 15.47 -5.80 11.30
C LEU A 226 15.91 -4.84 12.41
N LYS A 227 16.36 -5.36 13.56
CA LYS A 227 16.80 -4.51 14.68
C LYS A 227 18.06 -3.70 14.38
N ASN A 228 18.91 -4.22 13.49
CA ASN A 228 20.10 -3.51 13.05
C ASN A 228 19.68 -2.37 12.12
N VAL A 229 18.82 -2.61 11.14
CA VAL A 229 18.43 -1.56 10.18
C VAL A 229 17.46 -0.54 10.83
N PHE A 230 16.55 -0.98 11.69
CA PHE A 230 15.48 -0.18 12.30
C PHE A 230 15.51 -0.27 13.83
N PRO A 231 16.49 0.35 14.52
CA PRO A 231 16.69 0.18 15.96
C PRO A 231 15.57 0.78 16.83
N ALA A 232 14.74 1.66 16.28
CA ALA A 232 13.61 2.29 16.98
C ALA A 232 12.26 1.62 16.71
N MET A 233 12.25 0.48 16.01
CA MET A 233 11.01 -0.22 15.67
C MET A 233 10.20 -0.58 16.92
N LYS A 234 8.91 -0.23 16.92
CA LYS A 234 7.97 -0.52 18.00
C LYS A 234 6.78 -1.36 17.57
N ASN A 235 6.63 -1.64 16.28
CA ASN A 235 5.47 -2.35 15.75
C ASN A 235 5.91 -3.21 14.57
N ILE A 236 5.41 -4.43 14.51
CA ILE A 236 5.61 -5.30 13.37
C ILE A 236 4.31 -5.98 12.95
N TYR A 237 4.04 -5.97 11.65
CA TYR A 237 3.05 -6.81 10.99
C TYR A 237 3.80 -7.81 10.12
N TRP A 238 3.65 -9.10 10.39
CA TRP A 238 4.34 -10.17 9.71
C TRP A 238 3.35 -11.05 8.96
N ASP A 239 3.34 -10.97 7.64
CA ASP A 239 2.66 -11.96 6.82
C ASP A 239 3.52 -13.21 6.74
N TRP A 240 2.92 -14.38 6.96
CA TRP A 240 3.65 -15.65 6.88
C TRP A 240 4.24 -15.92 5.50
N SER A 241 3.74 -15.23 4.46
CA SER A 241 4.33 -15.19 3.13
C SER A 241 5.83 -14.88 3.10
N MET A 242 6.35 -14.20 4.13
CA MET A 242 7.77 -13.92 4.32
C MET A 242 8.61 -15.20 4.47
N MET A 243 8.01 -16.26 5.02
CA MET A 243 8.63 -17.57 5.20
C MET A 243 8.18 -18.53 4.09
N MET A 244 6.87 -18.67 3.90
CA MET A 244 6.30 -19.57 2.90
C MET A 244 4.87 -19.16 2.55
N PRO A 245 4.38 -19.44 1.33
CA PRO A 245 3.04 -19.05 0.89
C PRO A 245 1.90 -19.61 1.74
N THR A 246 2.07 -20.81 2.29
CA THR A 246 1.15 -21.41 3.26
C THR A 246 1.93 -22.26 4.24
N LEU A 247 1.54 -22.20 5.51
CA LEU A 247 2.03 -23.11 6.53
C LEU A 247 1.39 -24.49 6.39
N THR A 248 2.20 -25.52 6.17
CA THR A 248 1.76 -26.91 5.99
C THR A 248 2.21 -27.84 7.13
N CYS A 249 3.13 -27.42 7.99
CA CYS A 249 3.57 -28.15 9.18
C CYS A 249 4.24 -27.22 10.20
N VAL A 250 4.37 -27.67 11.45
CA VAL A 250 5.19 -27.00 12.48
C VAL A 250 6.54 -27.72 12.58
N ASN A 251 7.55 -27.20 11.91
CA ASN A 251 8.92 -27.71 11.96
C ASN A 251 9.85 -26.78 12.77
N ASP A 252 11.12 -27.17 12.91
CA ASP A 252 12.12 -26.39 13.65
C ASP A 252 12.31 -24.98 13.08
N GLU A 253 12.18 -24.80 11.77
CA GLU A 253 12.31 -23.50 11.10
C GLU A 253 11.15 -22.55 11.45
N VAL A 254 9.92 -23.08 11.44
CA VAL A 254 8.70 -22.35 11.85
C VAL A 254 8.84 -21.92 13.31
N LEU A 255 9.21 -22.84 14.20
CA LEU A 255 9.41 -22.54 15.62
C LEU A 255 10.55 -21.53 15.83
N ALA A 256 11.65 -21.64 15.09
CA ALA A 256 12.74 -20.67 15.12
C ALA A 256 12.26 -19.27 14.71
N CYS A 257 11.45 -19.15 13.65
CA CYS A 257 10.92 -17.87 13.19
C CYS A 257 10.01 -17.23 14.24
N LEU A 258 9.10 -18.02 14.83
CA LEU A 258 8.24 -17.54 15.90
C LEU A 258 9.06 -17.11 17.12
N ASN A 259 10.06 -17.89 17.53
CA ASN A 259 10.95 -17.55 18.64
C ASN A 259 11.68 -16.23 18.39
N GLU A 260 12.21 -16.02 17.19
CA GLU A 260 12.92 -14.80 16.81
C GLU A 260 11.97 -13.59 16.80
N LEU A 261 10.75 -13.70 16.26
CA LEU A 261 9.74 -12.64 16.31
C LEU A 261 9.40 -12.24 17.76
N LEU A 262 9.28 -13.22 18.64
CA LEU A 262 8.93 -13.01 20.04
C LEU A 262 10.10 -12.43 20.84
N GLN A 263 11.32 -12.87 20.55
CA GLN A 263 12.54 -12.30 21.11
C GLN A 263 12.69 -10.83 20.68
N LEU A 264 12.50 -10.56 19.39
CA LEU A 264 12.53 -9.21 18.83
C LEU A 264 11.48 -8.30 19.51
N TYR A 265 10.25 -8.79 19.72
CA TYR A 265 9.20 -8.07 20.44
C TYR A 265 9.65 -7.65 21.85
N LYS A 266 10.29 -8.57 22.59
CA LYS A 266 10.75 -8.34 23.96
C LYS A 266 11.96 -7.41 24.00
N GLU A 267 12.98 -7.68 23.19
CA GLU A 267 14.22 -6.90 23.14
C GLU A 267 13.98 -5.43 22.77
N MET A 268 13.04 -5.19 21.85
CA MET A 268 12.73 -3.84 21.37
C MET A 268 11.61 -3.14 22.15
N GLU A 269 11.04 -3.80 23.17
CA GLU A 269 9.90 -3.30 23.95
C GLU A 269 8.77 -2.82 23.02
N MET A 270 8.30 -3.71 22.15
CA MET A 270 7.34 -3.38 21.12
C MET A 270 5.92 -3.18 21.67
N ASN A 271 5.19 -2.31 20.99
CA ASN A 271 3.78 -2.01 21.25
C ASN A 271 2.81 -2.87 20.45
N LEU A 272 3.29 -3.56 19.41
CA LEU A 272 2.47 -4.39 18.53
C LEU A 272 3.30 -5.48 17.85
N LEU A 273 2.86 -6.73 17.96
CA LEU A 273 3.26 -7.84 17.10
C LEU A 273 1.99 -8.45 16.51
N ALA A 274 1.90 -8.48 15.19
CA ALA A 274 0.81 -9.10 14.45
C ALA A 274 1.37 -10.11 13.45
N ILE A 275 0.76 -11.29 13.36
CA ILE A 275 1.17 -12.35 12.42
C ILE A 275 -0.07 -12.90 11.69
N LEU A 276 -0.02 -12.92 10.36
CA LEU A 276 -1.08 -13.45 9.50
C LEU A 276 -0.68 -14.81 8.91
N PHE A 277 -1.47 -15.84 9.18
CA PHE A 277 -1.27 -17.20 8.66
C PHE A 277 -2.43 -17.63 7.75
N PHE A 278 -2.15 -17.98 6.49
CA PHE A 278 -3.15 -18.54 5.59
C PHE A 278 -3.34 -20.05 5.86
N MET A 279 -4.59 -20.51 5.87
CA MET A 279 -4.96 -21.92 6.11
C MET A 279 -5.41 -22.55 4.79
N SER A 280 -4.50 -23.11 3.99
CA SER A 280 -4.82 -23.59 2.64
C SER A 280 -5.10 -25.09 2.52
N SER A 281 -4.99 -25.88 3.60
CA SER A 281 -5.16 -27.34 3.55
C SER A 281 -5.99 -27.92 4.70
N GLU A 282 -6.50 -29.13 4.50
CA GLU A 282 -6.93 -30.00 5.61
C GLU A 282 -5.80 -30.13 6.65
N GLY A 283 -6.14 -30.18 7.94
CA GLY A 283 -5.17 -30.20 9.04
C GLY A 283 -4.64 -28.83 9.48
N SER A 284 -4.94 -27.74 8.76
CA SER A 284 -4.49 -26.38 9.15
C SER A 284 -4.95 -25.98 10.55
N GLU A 285 -6.08 -26.48 11.04
CA GLU A 285 -6.56 -26.17 12.40
C GLU A 285 -5.65 -26.76 13.48
N GLU A 286 -5.21 -28.01 13.33
CA GLU A 286 -4.32 -28.67 14.29
C GLU A 286 -2.96 -27.96 14.34
N ILE A 287 -2.42 -27.60 13.18
CA ILE A 287 -1.18 -26.82 13.04
C ILE A 287 -1.32 -25.46 13.76
N MET A 288 -2.46 -24.80 13.62
CA MET A 288 -2.69 -23.49 14.26
C MET A 288 -2.86 -23.61 15.78
N GLU A 289 -3.45 -24.69 16.28
CA GLU A 289 -3.50 -24.97 17.72
C GLU A 289 -2.10 -25.23 18.29
N GLU A 290 -1.23 -25.94 17.57
CA GLU A 290 0.17 -26.11 17.96
C GLU A 290 0.92 -24.77 18.02
N ILE A 291 0.77 -23.92 16.98
CA ILE A 291 1.32 -22.57 16.99
C ILE A 291 0.79 -21.77 18.17
N TRP A 292 -0.53 -21.80 18.40
CA TRP A 292 -1.13 -21.04 19.49
C TRP A 292 -0.61 -21.50 20.85
N LYS A 293 -0.47 -22.82 21.06
CA LYS A 293 0.14 -23.39 22.26
C LYS A 293 1.57 -22.89 22.44
N HIS A 294 2.37 -22.85 21.38
CA HIS A 294 3.74 -22.33 21.40
C HIS A 294 3.77 -20.82 21.74
N LEU A 295 3.01 -20.00 21.02
CA LEU A 295 2.95 -18.54 21.22
C LEU A 295 2.50 -18.15 22.63
N ARG A 296 1.57 -18.90 23.24
CA ARG A 296 1.11 -18.67 24.61
C ARG A 296 2.22 -18.80 25.65
N THR A 297 3.23 -19.63 25.41
CA THR A 297 4.34 -19.81 26.37
C THR A 297 5.13 -18.51 26.62
N PHE A 298 5.03 -17.54 25.71
CA PHE A 298 5.76 -16.28 25.80
C PHE A 298 5.08 -15.21 26.66
N ASN A 299 3.81 -15.41 27.04
CA ASN A 299 3.00 -14.51 27.87
C ASN A 299 3.01 -13.05 27.39
N LEU A 300 2.78 -12.82 26.09
CA LEU A 300 2.73 -11.46 25.55
C LEU A 300 1.46 -10.70 26.00
N PRO A 301 1.53 -9.36 26.18
CA PRO A 301 0.37 -8.56 26.60
C PRO A 301 -0.79 -8.64 25.60
N ASN A 302 -2.00 -8.87 26.12
CA ASN A 302 -3.24 -8.93 25.33
C ASN A 302 -3.18 -9.89 24.13
N ALA A 303 -2.34 -10.93 24.21
CA ALA A 303 -2.16 -11.87 23.11
C ALA A 303 -3.46 -12.63 22.81
N GLN A 304 -3.80 -12.71 21.53
CA GLN A 304 -4.95 -13.44 21.04
C GLN A 304 -4.68 -14.00 19.65
N MET A 305 -5.42 -15.05 19.31
CA MET A 305 -5.44 -15.64 17.98
C MET A 305 -6.88 -15.73 17.50
N ARG A 306 -7.15 -15.25 16.28
CA ARG A 306 -8.49 -15.21 15.70
C ARG A 306 -8.54 -15.93 14.37
N LYS A 307 -9.50 -16.85 14.25
CA LYS A 307 -9.87 -17.45 12.96
C LYS A 307 -10.79 -16.50 12.21
N VAL A 308 -10.50 -16.27 10.94
CA VAL A 308 -11.33 -15.47 10.05
C VAL A 308 -11.71 -16.31 8.84
N LEU A 309 -13.02 -16.49 8.66
CA LEU A 309 -13.59 -17.15 7.49
C LEU A 309 -13.74 -16.14 6.35
N ARG A 310 -13.53 -16.61 5.11
CA ARG A 310 -13.57 -15.78 3.90
C ARG A 310 -14.73 -16.13 2.98
N ASP A 311 -15.92 -16.17 3.58
CA ASP A 311 -17.21 -16.33 2.88
C ASP A 311 -17.69 -15.03 2.19
N ASP A 312 -16.93 -13.94 2.27
CA ASP A 312 -17.20 -12.65 1.60
C ASP A 312 -16.82 -12.64 0.11
N LYS A 313 -16.11 -13.67 -0.37
CA LYS A 313 -15.65 -13.72 -1.76
C LYS A 313 -16.50 -14.70 -2.59
N PRO A 314 -16.80 -14.37 -3.87
CA PRO A 314 -17.59 -15.23 -4.74
C PRO A 314 -16.86 -16.55 -5.08
N ASN A 315 -15.53 -16.53 -5.05
CA ASN A 315 -14.69 -17.70 -5.22
C ASN A 315 -14.13 -18.13 -3.87
N TYR A 316 -13.89 -19.44 -3.69
CA TYR A 316 -13.27 -19.97 -2.48
C TYR A 316 -11.95 -19.25 -2.20
N CYS A 317 -11.89 -18.55 -1.07
CA CYS A 317 -10.66 -18.03 -0.49
C CYS A 317 -10.40 -18.79 0.81
N PRO A 318 -9.16 -19.29 1.02
CA PRO A 318 -8.84 -20.00 2.24
C PRO A 318 -9.05 -19.09 3.46
N PRO A 319 -9.53 -19.64 4.59
CA PRO A 319 -9.53 -18.91 5.85
C PRO A 319 -8.10 -18.58 6.29
N TYR A 320 -7.98 -17.71 7.28
CA TYR A 320 -6.69 -17.40 7.90
C TYR A 320 -6.82 -17.27 9.40
N MET A 321 -5.68 -17.49 10.07
CA MET A 321 -5.50 -17.18 11.47
C MET A 321 -4.71 -15.89 11.61
N PHE A 322 -5.17 -15.05 12.52
CA PHE A 322 -4.52 -13.78 12.83
C PHE A 322 -4.12 -13.77 14.30
N PHE A 323 -2.82 -13.83 14.55
CA PHE A 323 -2.24 -13.63 15.88
C PHE A 323 -1.93 -12.15 16.08
N ILE A 324 -2.24 -11.63 17.26
CA ILE A 324 -1.93 -10.25 17.61
C ILE A 324 -1.67 -10.10 19.10
N ALA A 325 -0.68 -9.28 19.46
CA ALA A 325 -0.32 -8.92 20.83
C ALA A 325 0.19 -7.48 20.90
N GLY A 326 0.08 -6.83 22.08
CA GLY A 326 0.50 -5.45 22.29
C GLY A 326 -0.55 -4.55 22.97
N THR A 327 -0.56 -3.26 22.62
CA THR A 327 -1.47 -2.27 23.23
C THR A 327 -2.89 -2.38 22.70
N SER A 328 -3.89 -2.25 23.59
CA SER A 328 -5.31 -2.43 23.24
C SER A 328 -5.78 -1.50 22.12
N GLU A 329 -5.25 -0.28 22.04
CA GLU A 329 -5.57 0.67 20.97
C GLU A 329 -5.15 0.17 19.59
N LYS A 330 -3.90 -0.30 19.45
CA LYS A 330 -3.36 -0.77 18.17
C LYS A 330 -3.98 -2.10 17.76
N ILE A 331 -4.18 -2.99 18.74
CA ILE A 331 -4.88 -4.27 18.55
C ILE A 331 -6.25 -4.03 17.93
N ARG A 332 -7.10 -3.23 18.59
CA ARG A 332 -8.47 -2.99 18.13
C ARG A 332 -8.54 -2.44 16.71
N ARG A 333 -7.61 -1.55 16.34
CA ARG A 333 -7.58 -0.96 14.99
C ARG A 333 -7.20 -1.98 13.93
N LEU A 334 -6.18 -2.79 14.20
CA LEU A 334 -5.71 -3.77 13.23
C LEU A 334 -6.70 -4.94 13.11
N GLU A 335 -7.35 -5.36 14.21
CA GLU A 335 -8.45 -6.33 14.18
C GLU A 335 -9.63 -5.86 13.33
N LYS A 336 -10.01 -4.59 13.44
CA LYS A 336 -11.05 -4.04 12.59
C LYS A 336 -10.72 -4.22 11.10
N ILE A 337 -9.48 -3.92 10.71
CA ILE A 337 -9.04 -4.02 9.31
C ILE A 337 -8.95 -5.49 8.86
N VAL A 338 -8.25 -6.32 9.64
CA VAL A 338 -7.86 -7.68 9.22
C VAL A 338 -8.94 -8.71 9.53
N CYS A 339 -9.71 -8.55 10.60
CA CYS A 339 -10.73 -9.52 11.01
C CYS A 339 -12.15 -9.09 10.63
N GLU A 340 -12.54 -7.84 10.89
CA GLU A 340 -13.90 -7.37 10.63
C GLU A 340 -14.11 -7.00 9.17
N GLU A 341 -13.20 -6.19 8.60
CA GLU A 341 -13.22 -5.78 7.18
C GLU A 341 -12.54 -6.81 6.27
N ARG A 342 -11.90 -7.82 6.86
CA ARG A 342 -11.30 -8.99 6.19
C ARG A 342 -10.24 -8.63 5.13
N ILE A 343 -9.51 -7.55 5.38
CA ILE A 343 -8.45 -7.05 4.52
C ILE A 343 -7.13 -7.74 4.90
N VAL A 344 -6.75 -8.75 4.13
CA VAL A 344 -5.52 -9.55 4.36
C VAL A 344 -4.24 -8.87 3.87
N GLU A 345 -4.37 -7.94 2.92
CA GLU A 345 -3.27 -7.13 2.42
C GLU A 345 -3.57 -5.64 2.61
N PRO A 346 -3.57 -5.13 3.86
CA PRO A 346 -3.83 -3.73 4.11
C PRO A 346 -2.79 -2.86 3.39
N ASP A 347 -3.24 -1.77 2.78
CA ASP A 347 -2.32 -0.77 2.21
C ASP A 347 -1.90 0.29 3.23
N LEU A 348 -1.11 1.27 2.80
CA LEU A 348 -0.61 2.34 3.66
C LEU A 348 -1.70 3.19 4.33
N ARG A 349 -2.91 3.31 3.76
CA ARG A 349 -4.03 4.05 4.37
C ARG A 349 -4.50 3.38 5.65
N HIS A 350 -4.57 2.06 5.62
CA HIS A 350 -4.96 1.23 6.75
C HIS A 350 -3.91 1.33 7.87
N PHE A 351 -2.64 1.25 7.52
CA PHE A 351 -1.57 1.39 8.51
C PHE A 351 -1.42 2.82 9.03
N LEU A 352 -1.75 3.83 8.22
CA LEU A 352 -1.85 5.20 8.68
C LEU A 352 -2.96 5.37 9.73
N TYR A 353 -4.12 4.74 9.52
CA TYR A 353 -5.20 4.73 10.53
C TYR A 353 -4.75 4.11 11.85
N ILE A 354 -3.92 3.06 11.79
CA ILE A 354 -3.35 2.43 12.99
C ILE A 354 -2.42 3.39 13.72
N GLN A 355 -1.55 4.12 13.00
CA GLN A 355 -0.56 5.05 13.54
C GLN A 355 -1.16 6.39 14.01
N ASN A 356 -2.10 6.96 13.25
CA ASN A 356 -2.71 8.25 13.54
C ASN A 356 -4.12 8.39 12.94
N ARG A 357 -5.14 8.32 13.80
CA ARG A 357 -6.54 8.50 13.44
C ARG A 357 -6.90 9.90 12.91
N SER A 358 -6.08 10.92 13.17
CA SER A 358 -6.40 12.29 12.76
C SER A 358 -6.27 12.50 11.25
N ILE A 359 -5.61 11.58 10.55
CA ILE A 359 -5.43 11.66 9.11
C ILE A 359 -6.55 10.87 8.44
N ASN A 360 -7.59 11.61 8.01
CA ASN A 360 -8.82 11.02 7.50
C ASN A 360 -8.71 10.66 6.00
N ILE A 361 -7.95 9.62 5.69
CA ILE A 361 -7.83 9.06 4.32
C ILE A 361 -8.14 7.56 4.25
N TYR A 362 -8.63 7.00 5.36
CA TYR A 362 -8.91 5.57 5.49
C TYR A 362 -10.26 5.17 4.86
N LYS A 363 -11.28 6.04 4.92
CA LYS A 363 -12.57 5.83 4.25
C LYS A 363 -12.78 6.91 3.22
N ASN A 364 -12.95 6.52 1.95
CA ASN A 364 -13.32 7.43 0.87
C ASN A 364 -14.44 6.83 0.04
N ASP A 365 -15.63 7.39 0.24
CA ASP A 365 -16.80 7.06 -0.56
C ASP A 365 -16.91 7.92 -1.83
N ASN A 366 -16.21 9.07 -1.84
CA ASN A 366 -16.14 10.02 -2.96
C ASN A 366 -15.06 9.61 -3.97
N ILE A 367 -15.41 8.67 -4.86
CA ILE A 367 -14.50 8.11 -5.87
C ILE A 367 -14.74 8.79 -7.23
N TYR A 368 -13.68 9.36 -7.77
CA TYR A 368 -13.61 9.97 -9.09
C TYR A 368 -12.59 9.21 -9.91
N GLU A 369 -12.95 8.77 -11.12
CA GLU A 369 -12.05 8.04 -12.00
C GLU A 369 -11.85 8.87 -13.28
N PHE A 370 -10.63 9.36 -13.50
CA PHE A 370 -10.24 10.10 -14.69
C PHE A 370 -9.93 9.13 -15.83
N MET A 371 -10.72 9.24 -16.90
CA MET A 371 -10.69 8.33 -18.05
C MET A 371 -10.10 8.96 -19.31
N GLY A 372 -9.44 10.13 -19.19
CA GLY A 372 -8.90 10.88 -20.32
C GLY A 372 -9.85 11.97 -20.85
N PHE A 373 -9.59 12.40 -22.07
CA PHE A 373 -10.40 13.40 -22.79
C PHE A 373 -11.34 12.74 -23.81
N ASP A 374 -12.58 13.24 -23.89
CA ASP A 374 -13.58 12.79 -24.90
C ASP A 374 -13.69 11.27 -25.06
N HIS A 375 -13.97 10.55 -23.97
CA HIS A 375 -14.40 9.16 -24.16
C HIS A 375 -15.81 9.20 -24.78
N GLU A 376 -15.93 8.86 -26.07
CA GLU A 376 -17.24 8.59 -26.66
C GLU A 376 -17.94 7.63 -25.69
N MET A 377 -19.10 8.06 -25.16
CA MET A 377 -19.87 7.28 -24.21
C MET A 377 -20.05 5.90 -24.84
N MET A 378 -19.31 4.89 -24.36
CA MET A 378 -19.45 3.52 -24.80
C MET A 378 -20.80 3.04 -24.30
N THR A 379 -21.81 3.41 -25.07
CA THR A 379 -23.15 2.87 -25.10
C THR A 379 -23.10 1.83 -26.20
N GLU A 380 -22.67 0.63 -25.83
CA GLU A 380 -23.17 -0.60 -26.45
C GLU A 380 -23.82 -1.45 -25.36
#